data_AF-A0A8T2I5Q7-F1
#
_entry.id   AF-A0A8T2I5Q7-F1
#
_cell.length_a   1.000
_cell.length_b   1.000
_cell.length_c   1.000
_cell.angle_alpha   90.00
_cell.angle_beta   90.00
_cell.angle_gamma   90.00
#
_symmetry.space_group_name_H-M   'P 1'
#
loop_
_entity.id
_entity.type
_entity.pdbx_description
1 polymer ?
#
loop_
_entity_poly.entity_id
_entity_poly.type
_entity_poly.pdbx_seq_one_letter_code
_entity_poly.pdbx_strand_id
1 'polypeptide(L)'
;MSVARNINIGEAPSASVHYLQGYSQPDGTIVLEASFRGRFMKGSEIFLPEGFSGAVLEKKEGSNGTEATTSYSATGTFDSFTYWNHDTAPVATDGIRRAMEWAALASHIHKPVDHKHVEAEVAKREAQGKDKEAK
;
A
#
# COMPACT_ATOMS: atom_id res chain seq x y z
N MET A 1 -28.61 6.90 2.24
CA MET A 1 -28.62 6.91 0.76
C MET A 1 -27.53 5.96 0.28
N SER A 2 -27.86 4.93 -0.51
CA SER A 2 -26.86 4.01 -1.06
C SER A 2 -26.17 4.69 -2.25
N VAL A 3 -24.84 4.73 -2.25
CA VAL A 3 -24.04 5.32 -3.33
C VAL A 3 -23.38 4.16 -4.06
N ALA A 4 -23.84 3.84 -5.26
CA ALA A 4 -23.16 2.89 -6.13
C ALA A 4 -21.98 3.60 -6.81
N ARG A 5 -20.75 3.12 -6.59
CA ARG A 5 -19.61 3.48 -7.43
C ARG A 5 -19.38 2.35 -8.43
N ASN A 6 -19.49 2.66 -9.72
CA ASN A 6 -19.15 1.70 -10.77
C ASN A 6 -17.63 1.50 -10.80
N ILE A 7 -17.19 0.27 -10.52
CA ILE A 7 -15.82 -0.15 -10.79
C ILE A 7 -15.80 -0.66 -12.23
N ASN A 8 -15.10 0.04 -13.12
CA ASN A 8 -14.98 -0.35 -14.52
C ASN A 8 -13.85 -1.39 -14.62
N ILE A 9 -14.20 -2.68 -14.71
CA ILE A 9 -13.24 -3.82 -14.71
C ILE A 9 -12.89 -4.25 -16.15
N GLY A 10 -12.99 -3.35 -17.14
CA GLY A 10 -12.73 -3.70 -18.55
C GLY A 10 -13.67 -4.82 -19.05
N GLU A 11 -13.08 -5.89 -19.59
CA GLU A 11 -13.77 -6.99 -20.30
C GLU A 11 -14.60 -7.94 -19.40
N ALA A 12 -14.53 -7.78 -18.07
CA ALA A 12 -15.31 -8.57 -17.12
C ALA A 12 -16.70 -7.96 -16.88
N PRO A 13 -17.77 -8.77 -16.66
CA PRO A 13 -19.10 -8.26 -16.36
C PRO A 13 -19.04 -7.33 -15.14
N SER A 14 -19.58 -6.12 -15.32
CA SER A 14 -19.65 -5.08 -14.30
C SER A 14 -20.16 -5.65 -12.97
N ALA A 15 -19.28 -5.76 -11.99
CA ALA A 15 -19.66 -6.14 -10.65
C ALA A 15 -20.32 -4.95 -9.98
N SER A 16 -21.64 -4.99 -9.81
CA SER A 16 -22.36 -4.01 -9.00
C SER A 16 -22.06 -4.26 -7.52
N VAL A 17 -21.25 -3.40 -6.91
CA VAL A 17 -21.00 -3.39 -5.47
C VAL A 17 -22.03 -2.46 -4.83
N HIS A 18 -22.94 -3.02 -4.04
CA HIS A 18 -23.87 -2.23 -3.24
C HIS A 18 -23.19 -1.84 -1.93
N TYR A 19 -22.94 -0.54 -1.74
CA TYR A 19 -22.40 -0.01 -0.51
C TYR A 19 -23.55 0.15 0.51
N LEU A 20 -23.39 -0.51 1.65
CA LEU A 20 -24.16 -0.30 2.87
C LEU A 20 -23.46 0.76 3.73
N GLN A 21 -24.22 1.41 4.60
CA GLN A 21 -23.74 2.54 5.39
C GLN A 21 -22.67 2.06 6.40
N GLY A 22 -21.48 2.67 6.31
CA GLY A 22 -20.35 2.28 7.13
C GLY A 22 -20.45 2.72 8.60
N TYR A 23 -19.62 2.11 9.46
CA TYR A 23 -19.48 2.45 10.89
C TYR A 23 -18.02 2.64 11.28
N SER A 24 -17.75 3.38 12.35
CA SER A 24 -16.40 3.58 12.89
C SER A 24 -16.02 2.49 13.90
N GLN A 25 -14.84 1.93 13.76
CA GLN A 25 -14.22 1.08 14.79
C GLN A 25 -13.60 1.94 15.92
N PRO A 26 -13.32 1.35 17.10
CA PRO A 26 -12.68 2.06 18.21
C PRO A 26 -11.30 2.63 17.89
N ASP A 27 -10.60 2.05 16.90
CA ASP A 27 -9.30 2.52 16.40
C ASP A 27 -9.43 3.70 15.41
N GLY A 28 -10.66 4.17 15.15
CA GLY A 28 -10.95 5.21 14.17
C GLY A 28 -11.09 4.73 12.73
N THR A 29 -10.89 3.44 12.44
CA THR A 29 -11.07 2.88 11.09
C THR A 29 -12.54 2.96 10.68
N ILE A 30 -12.82 3.60 9.55
CA ILE A 30 -14.15 3.56 8.92
C ILE A 30 -14.31 2.23 8.19
N VAL A 31 -15.28 1.44 8.63
CA VAL A 31 -15.67 0.17 8.00
C VAL A 31 -16.81 0.42 7.04
N LEU A 32 -16.58 0.06 5.78
CA LEU A 32 -17.58 -0.01 4.73
C LEU A 32 -18.17 -1.41 4.69
N GLU A 33 -19.42 -1.52 4.30
CA GLU A 33 -20.12 -2.79 4.16
C GLU A 33 -20.60 -2.95 2.71
N ALA A 34 -20.50 -4.15 2.17
CA ALA A 34 -20.97 -4.47 0.83
C ALA A 34 -21.41 -5.93 0.70
N SER A 35 -22.06 -6.25 -0.42
CA SER A 35 -22.32 -7.63 -0.82
C SER A 35 -21.77 -7.90 -2.21
N PHE A 36 -21.03 -9.00 -2.36
CA PHE A 36 -20.51 -9.45 -3.64
C PHE A 36 -20.93 -10.92 -3.86
N ARG A 37 -21.71 -11.15 -4.92
CA ARG A 37 -22.29 -12.47 -5.24
C ARG A 37 -23.03 -13.12 -4.07
N GLY A 38 -23.76 -12.30 -3.29
CA GLY A 38 -24.51 -12.75 -2.11
C GLY A 38 -23.67 -13.00 -0.86
N ARG A 39 -22.36 -12.71 -0.88
CA ARG A 39 -21.49 -12.78 0.29
C ARG A 39 -21.27 -11.41 0.89
N PHE A 40 -21.38 -11.31 2.20
CA PHE A 40 -21.15 -10.07 2.91
C PHE A 40 -19.65 -9.76 2.96
N MET A 41 -19.33 -8.49 2.80
CA MET A 41 -17.98 -7.98 2.76
C MET A 41 -17.87 -6.77 3.68
N LYS A 42 -16.76 -6.70 4.41
CA LYS A 42 -16.39 -5.54 5.20
C LYS A 42 -15.09 -4.99 4.66
N GLY A 43 -15.05 -3.68 4.44
CA GLY A 43 -13.90 -3.03 3.84
C GLY A 43 -13.50 -1.78 4.56
N SER A 44 -12.32 -1.26 4.23
CA SER A 44 -11.82 0.02 4.73
C SER A 44 -11.00 0.66 3.65
N GLU A 45 -11.07 1.99 3.54
CA GLU A 45 -10.17 2.73 2.66
C GLU A 45 -8.74 2.66 3.20
N ILE A 46 -7.80 2.35 2.31
CA ILE A 46 -6.36 2.34 2.56
C ILE A 46 -5.77 3.44 1.69
N PHE A 47 -5.06 4.37 2.34
CA PHE A 47 -4.29 5.40 1.67
C PHE A 47 -2.88 4.90 1.39
N LEU A 48 -2.32 5.30 0.26
CA LEU A 48 -0.94 5.00 -0.04
C LEU A 48 0.01 5.78 0.89
N PRO A 49 1.20 5.25 1.19
CA PRO A 49 2.20 5.95 1.98
C PRO A 49 2.60 7.29 1.36
N GLU A 50 3.00 8.25 2.20
CA GLU A 50 3.42 9.57 1.75
C GLU A 50 4.56 9.47 0.71
N GLY A 51 4.43 10.22 -0.38
CA GLY A 51 5.39 10.22 -1.49
C GLY A 51 5.20 9.07 -2.50
N PHE A 52 4.18 8.22 -2.32
CA PHE A 52 3.82 7.17 -3.28
C PHE A 52 2.51 7.49 -3.99
N SER A 53 2.42 7.05 -5.25
CA SER A 53 1.17 7.01 -6.02
C SER A 53 1.02 5.65 -6.68
N GLY A 54 -0.22 5.21 -6.82
CA GLY A 54 -0.58 3.97 -7.47
C GLY A 54 -0.77 4.20 -8.96
N ALA A 55 -0.40 3.21 -9.78
CA ALA A 55 -0.64 3.23 -11.21
C ALA A 55 -1.20 1.87 -11.67
N VAL A 56 -2.18 1.92 -12.56
CA VAL A 56 -2.69 0.75 -13.28
C VAL A 56 -1.95 0.66 -14.60
N LEU A 57 -1.26 -0.45 -14.84
CA LEU A 57 -0.44 -0.65 -16.03
C LEU A 57 -1.14 -1.62 -16.99
N GLU A 58 -1.16 -1.27 -18.27
CA GLU A 58 -1.62 -2.13 -19.35
C GLU A 58 -0.44 -2.53 -20.22
N LYS A 59 -0.36 -3.82 -20.53
CA LYS A 59 0.65 -4.38 -21.43
C LYS A 59 0.31 -4.01 -22.87
N LYS A 60 1.27 -3.45 -23.58
CA LYS A 60 1.21 -3.19 -25.02
C LYS A 60 2.18 -4.11 -25.74
N GLU A 61 1.65 -4.93 -26.62
CA GLU A 61 2.43 -5.75 -27.54
C GLU A 61 2.67 -4.96 -28.83
N GLY A 62 3.94 -4.72 -29.15
CA GLY A 62 4.36 -4.12 -30.41
C GLY A 62 5.29 -5.07 -31.16
N SER A 63 5.00 -5.33 -32.44
CA SER A 63 5.91 -6.06 -33.32
C SER A 63 6.75 -5.07 -34.12
N ASN A 64 8.01 -4.86 -33.73
CA ASN A 64 8.95 -4.11 -34.55
C ASN A 64 9.86 -5.10 -35.31
N GLY A 65 9.36 -5.60 -36.45
CA GLY A 65 10.11 -6.26 -37.52
C GLY A 65 10.78 -7.60 -37.24
N THR A 66 11.40 -7.79 -36.07
CA THR A 66 12.22 -8.98 -35.77
C THR A 66 12.26 -9.38 -34.29
N GLU A 67 11.89 -8.51 -33.33
CA GLU A 67 11.83 -8.88 -31.91
C GLU A 67 10.57 -8.33 -31.22
N ALA A 68 9.95 -9.15 -30.37
CA ALA A 68 8.74 -8.78 -29.64
C ALA A 68 9.12 -7.91 -28.43
N THR A 69 8.97 -6.59 -28.54
CA THR A 69 9.15 -5.67 -27.42
C THR A 69 7.87 -5.60 -26.61
N THR A 70 7.86 -6.20 -25.42
CA THR A 70 6.78 -5.99 -24.44
C THR A 70 6.97 -4.61 -23.80
N SER A 71 5.98 -3.73 -23.94
CA SER A 71 5.96 -2.42 -23.29
C SER A 71 4.76 -2.32 -22.34
N TYR A 72 4.82 -1.42 -21.35
CA TYR A 72 3.71 -1.16 -20.44
C TYR A 72 3.38 0.33 -20.47
N SER A 73 2.10 0.67 -20.41
CA SER A 73 1.65 2.07 -20.25
C SER A 73 0.67 2.21 -19.11
N ALA A 74 0.78 3.29 -18.35
CA ALA A 74 -0.17 3.62 -17.30
C ALA A 74 -1.53 4.04 -17.91
N THR A 75 -2.60 3.39 -17.48
CA THR A 75 -3.98 3.68 -17.89
C THR A 75 -4.76 4.48 -16.84
N GLY A 76 -4.27 4.50 -15.61
CA GLY A 76 -4.84 5.28 -14.52
C GLY A 76 -3.92 5.36 -13.31
N THR A 77 -4.20 6.30 -12.43
CA THR A 77 -3.48 6.51 -11.17
C THR A 77 -4.45 6.59 -10.00
N PHE A 78 -3.98 6.28 -8.79
CA PHE A 78 -4.79 6.33 -7.58
C PHE A 78 -3.94 6.64 -6.35
N ASP A 79 -4.53 7.32 -5.37
CA ASP A 79 -3.88 7.67 -4.10
C ASP A 79 -4.42 6.84 -2.92
N SER A 80 -5.58 6.21 -3.10
CA SER A 80 -6.20 5.30 -2.15
C SER A 80 -6.93 4.17 -2.87
N PHE A 81 -7.20 3.09 -2.15
CA PHE A 81 -8.06 2.00 -2.60
C PHE A 81 -8.84 1.41 -1.44
N THR A 82 -9.98 0.79 -1.72
CA THR A 82 -10.75 0.08 -0.69
C THR A 82 -10.31 -1.38 -0.61
N TYR A 83 -9.84 -1.78 0.56
CA TYR A 83 -9.56 -3.18 0.84
C TYR A 83 -10.79 -3.85 1.45
N TRP A 84 -11.13 -5.04 0.98
CA TRP A 84 -12.32 -5.79 1.40
C TRP A 84 -11.95 -7.19 1.91
N ASN A 85 -12.46 -7.53 3.08
CA ASN A 85 -12.42 -8.86 3.68
C ASN A 85 -13.80 -9.52 3.65
N HIS A 86 -13.82 -10.85 3.70
CA HIS A 86 -15.04 -11.63 3.91
C HIS A 86 -15.43 -11.61 5.38
N ASP A 87 -16.66 -11.17 5.67
CA ASP A 87 -17.36 -11.15 6.98
C ASP A 87 -16.64 -10.48 8.17
N THR A 88 -15.35 -10.16 8.04
CA THR A 88 -14.46 -9.66 9.08
C THR A 88 -14.03 -8.25 8.74
N ALA A 89 -14.11 -7.35 9.73
CA ALA A 89 -13.64 -5.98 9.52
C ALA A 89 -12.13 -5.99 9.29
N PRO A 90 -11.61 -5.16 8.37
CA PRO A 90 -10.16 -5.02 8.22
C PRO A 90 -9.48 -4.59 9.51
N VAL A 91 -8.33 -5.20 9.80
CA VAL A 91 -7.54 -4.98 11.02
C VAL A 91 -6.12 -4.55 10.67
N ALA A 92 -5.42 -3.92 11.61
CA ALA A 92 -4.06 -3.41 11.40
C ALA A 92 -3.03 -4.49 10.98
N THR A 93 -3.26 -5.75 11.36
CA THR A 93 -2.38 -6.88 11.05
C THR A 93 -2.61 -7.48 9.65
N ASP A 94 -3.60 -6.99 8.90
CA ASP A 94 -3.86 -7.48 7.54
C ASP A 94 -2.64 -7.28 6.64
N GLY A 95 -2.34 -8.31 5.84
CA GLY A 95 -1.12 -8.34 5.02
C GLY A 95 -0.98 -7.14 4.09
N ILE A 96 -2.07 -6.64 3.51
CA ILE A 96 -2.04 -5.47 2.63
C ILE A 96 -1.67 -4.19 3.38
N ARG A 97 -2.13 -4.02 4.64
CA ARG A 97 -1.78 -2.87 5.47
C ARG A 97 -0.32 -2.94 5.89
N ARG A 98 0.15 -4.12 6.29
CA ARG A 98 1.57 -4.39 6.58
C ARG A 98 2.47 -4.15 5.37
N ALA A 99 1.99 -4.47 4.16
CA ALA A 99 2.71 -4.19 2.93
C ALA A 99 2.84 -2.69 2.65
N MET A 100 1.85 -1.86 3.01
CA MET A 100 1.98 -0.41 2.89
C MET A 100 3.04 0.15 3.87
N GLU A 101 3.15 -0.42 5.07
CA GLU A 101 4.17 -0.04 6.05
C GLU A 101 5.61 -0.36 5.58
N TRP A 102 5.76 -1.34 4.70
CA TRP A 102 7.07 -1.67 4.12
C TRP A 102 7.71 -0.50 3.40
N ALA A 103 6.93 0.35 2.72
CA ALA A 103 7.45 1.51 1.99
C ALA A 103 8.25 2.45 2.92
N ALA A 104 7.70 2.76 4.09
CA ALA A 104 8.36 3.57 5.10
C ALA A 104 9.65 2.89 5.61
N LEU A 105 9.59 1.59 5.90
CA LEU A 105 10.75 0.83 6.37
C LEU A 105 11.87 0.75 5.31
N ALA A 106 11.51 0.44 4.06
CA ALA A 106 12.45 0.38 2.94
C ALA A 106 13.16 1.72 2.72
N SER A 107 12.44 2.84 2.84
CA SER A 107 13.05 4.17 2.74
C SER A 107 14.15 4.39 3.78
N HIS A 108 14.04 3.79 4.98
CA HIS A 108 15.04 3.91 6.02
C HIS A 108 16.23 2.97 5.79
N ILE A 109 15.98 1.74 5.37
CA ILE A 109 17.02 0.73 5.10
C ILE A 109 17.92 1.18 3.95
N HIS A 110 17.32 1.76 2.91
CA HIS A 110 18.03 2.15 1.69
C HIS A 110 18.54 3.61 1.72
N LYS A 111 18.46 4.31 2.86
CA LYS A 111 19.08 5.64 3.01
C LYS A 111 20.60 5.52 2.74
N PRO A 112 21.16 6.36 1.86
CA PRO A 112 22.60 6.35 1.60
C PRO A 112 23.41 6.52 2.89
N VAL A 113 24.47 5.72 3.03
CA VAL A 113 25.35 5.78 4.20
C VAL A 113 26.54 6.68 3.88
N ASP A 114 26.73 7.73 4.67
CA ASP A 114 27.94 8.56 4.61
C ASP A 114 29.04 7.94 5.47
N HIS A 115 30.15 7.56 4.83
CA HIS A 115 31.32 7.00 5.51
C HIS A 115 31.87 7.91 6.62
N LYS A 116 31.85 9.23 6.43
CA LYS A 116 32.34 10.19 7.43
C LYS A 116 31.45 10.20 8.67
N HIS A 117 30.15 10.05 8.47
CA HIS A 117 29.19 9.95 9.57
C HIS A 117 29.40 8.66 10.37
N VAL A 118 29.66 7.54 9.70
CA VAL A 118 29.95 6.25 10.34
C VAL A 118 31.24 6.32 11.16
N GLU A 119 32.32 6.86 10.59
CA GLU A 119 33.60 7.01 11.29
C GLU A 119 33.47 7.90 12.54
N ALA A 120 32.74 9.01 12.44
CA ALA A 120 32.47 9.89 13.57
C ALA A 120 31.65 9.21 14.68
N GLU A 121 30.65 8.39 14.33
CA GLU A 121 29.82 7.67 15.30
C GLU A 121 30.60 6.50 15.95
N VAL A 122 31.49 5.83 15.22
CA VAL A 122 32.41 4.82 15.78
C VAL A 122 33.35 5.45 16.80
N ALA A 123 34.01 6.57 16.44
CA ALA A 123 34.89 7.29 17.36
C ALA A 123 34.16 7.76 18.63
N LYS A 124 32.91 8.20 18.49
CA LYS A 124 32.06 8.59 19.63
C LYS A 124 31.74 7.42 20.56
N ARG A 125 31.47 6.23 20.02
CA ARG A 125 31.22 5.02 20.82
C ARG A 125 32.47 4.51 21.53
N GLU A 126 33.63 4.60 20.88
CA GLU A 126 34.91 4.27 21.50
C GLU A 126 35.26 5.20 22.66
N ALA A 127 34.96 6.50 22.53
CA ALA A 127 35.13 7.46 23.63
C ALA A 127 34.19 7.18 24.81
N GLN A 128 32.93 6.81 24.53
CA GLN A 128 31.94 6.48 25.56
C GLN A 128 32.21 5.14 26.27
N GLY A 129 32.90 4.21 25.62
CA GLY A 129 33.34 2.96 26.24
C GLY A 129 34.43 3.19 27.30
N LYS A 130 35.36 4.11 27.04
CA LYS A 130 36.47 4.43 27.95
C LYS A 130 36.03 5.14 29.24
N ASP A 131 34.98 5.97 29.17
CA ASP A 131 34.43 6.64 30.37
C ASP A 131 33.68 5.69 31.33
N LYS A 132 33.27 4.51 30.87
CA LYS A 132 32.60 3.49 31.71
C LYS A 132 33.57 2.54 32.40
N GLU A 133 34.81 2.43 31.92
CA GLU A 133 35.84 1.55 32.47
C GLU A 133 36.72 2.25 33.53
N ALA A 134 36.61 3.58 33.63
CA ALA A 134 37.35 4.43 34.56
C ALA A 134 36.58 4.80 35.84
N LYS A 135 35.42 4.17 36.11
CA LYS A 135 34.60 4.39 37.30
C LYS A 135 34.24 3.07 37.97
#